data_AF-A0A831NR59-F1
#
_entry.id   AF-A0A831NR59-F1
#
_cell.length_a   1.000
_cell.length_b   1.000
_cell.length_c   1.000
_cell.angle_alpha   90.00
_cell.angle_beta   90.00
_cell.angle_gamma   90.00
#
_symmetry.space_group_name_H-M   'P 1'
#
loop_
_entity.id
_entity.type
_entity.pdbx_description
1 polymer ?
#
loop_
_entity_poly.entity_id
_entity_poly.type
_entity_poly.pdbx_seq_one_letter_code
_entity_poly.pdbx_strand_id
1 'polypeptide(L)'
;MRPFSACDKLKLIKCALEGEKVTKICQQTGVSRKTFYSWLKKYKSSKTNIVHLALSDKRFKKIFSFKTLDQKEKLLIINKGLAKEASVSEICTNYQISRKTFYKWLKRYQERGENGLYDLRPKGKDHFRAISKETEEIVLQYIAQNPTLSVHRLARELDFIGHHGIQNLLLHQDLNTIAKRQLFAQGYITQPEIAPVPEYEVAARPTGARWRWLFAPFATIPKFVVGTPATWPLAIPLLILILYIFEFDKLLRPAMFFPAVALFFGMMFFFYSLKYYISLIFVMAFQGQSLPSSERQQNQEVCESKFGKFFAKLLGSNTTRTTAIAQNLDKVTLSRYPFVSVHLPLYNERRVVERLLNAVTSLDWPNFEVIVIDDSTDETTEMVKQQLTTDRRQLTKIFSSDELSIFESTKVGGPTVKLIHRSSRVGFKGAAL
;
A
#
# COMPACT_ATOMS: atom_id res chain seq x y z
N MET A 1 7.32 42.07 -53.00
CA MET A 1 6.40 43.11 -52.47
C MET A 1 6.76 43.41 -51.04
N ARG A 2 6.99 44.69 -50.69
CA ARG A 2 7.13 45.08 -49.27
C ARG A 2 5.80 44.78 -48.55
N PRO A 3 5.82 44.16 -47.36
CA PRO A 3 4.60 43.89 -46.63
C PRO A 3 3.96 45.21 -46.16
N PHE A 4 2.69 45.43 -46.51
CA PHE A 4 1.92 46.58 -46.01
C PHE A 4 1.85 46.56 -44.49
N SER A 5 2.21 47.68 -43.85
CA SER A 5 2.09 47.82 -42.39
C SER A 5 0.62 47.80 -41.96
N ALA A 6 0.34 47.51 -40.68
CA ALA A 6 -1.02 47.50 -40.17
C ALA A 6 -1.67 48.90 -40.29
N CYS A 7 -0.89 49.96 -40.10
CA CYS A 7 -1.35 51.35 -40.25
C CYS A 7 -1.72 51.66 -41.70
N ASP A 8 -0.91 51.20 -42.67
CA ASP A 8 -1.19 51.40 -44.09
C ASP A 8 -2.44 50.62 -44.53
N LYS A 9 -2.60 49.38 -44.07
CA LYS A 9 -3.82 48.58 -44.34
C LYS A 9 -5.07 49.28 -43.82
N LEU A 10 -5.01 49.85 -42.61
CA LEU A 10 -6.13 50.57 -42.01
C LEU A 10 -6.46 51.86 -42.75
N LYS A 11 -5.44 52.63 -43.19
CA LYS A 11 -5.65 53.81 -44.03
C LYS A 11 -6.38 53.46 -45.32
N LEU A 12 -5.91 52.44 -46.04
CA LEU A 12 -6.54 52.01 -47.31
C LEU A 12 -7.96 51.47 -47.12
N ILE A 13 -8.23 50.76 -46.02
CA ILE A 13 -9.57 50.29 -45.67
C ILE A 13 -10.50 51.47 -45.35
N LYS A 14 -10.02 52.52 -44.66
CA LYS A 14 -10.80 53.73 -44.40
C LYS A 14 -11.17 54.46 -45.68
N CYS A 15 -10.23 54.66 -46.61
CA CYS A 15 -10.51 55.25 -47.93
C CYS A 15 -11.59 54.48 -48.71
N ALA A 16 -11.58 53.14 -48.63
CA ALA A 16 -12.62 52.31 -49.24
C ALA A 16 -13.99 52.40 -48.54
N LEU A 17 -14.03 52.72 -47.24
CA LEU A 17 -15.27 52.94 -46.47
C LEU A 17 -15.83 54.35 -46.68
N GLU A 18 -14.97 55.32 -46.97
CA GLU A 18 -15.31 56.70 -47.32
C GLU A 18 -15.84 56.84 -48.76
N GLY A 19 -15.88 55.73 -49.53
CA GLY A 19 -16.56 55.65 -50.82
C GLY A 19 -15.64 55.52 -52.03
N GLU A 20 -14.32 55.46 -51.85
CA GLU A 20 -13.41 55.23 -52.97
C GLU A 20 -13.54 53.82 -53.57
N LYS A 21 -13.51 53.72 -54.90
CA LYS A 21 -13.57 52.43 -55.60
C LYS A 21 -12.33 51.60 -55.32
N VAL A 22 -12.53 50.39 -54.79
CA VAL A 22 -11.47 49.42 -54.45
C VAL A 22 -10.52 49.13 -55.60
N THR A 23 -11.01 49.17 -56.85
CA THR A 23 -10.19 49.00 -58.06
C THR A 23 -9.09 50.06 -58.16
N LYS A 24 -9.42 51.33 -57.87
CA LYS A 24 -8.48 52.46 -57.91
C LYS A 24 -7.41 52.33 -56.82
N ILE A 25 -7.83 51.98 -55.60
CA ILE A 25 -6.93 51.76 -54.46
C ILE A 25 -5.93 50.63 -54.76
N CYS A 26 -6.42 49.51 -55.30
CA CYS A 26 -5.57 48.36 -55.64
C CYS A 26 -4.57 48.66 -56.75
N GLN A 27 -4.95 49.46 -57.75
CA GLN A 27 -4.05 49.88 -58.84
C GLN A 27 -2.96 50.84 -58.33
N GLN A 28 -3.30 51.81 -57.50
CA GLN A 28 -2.34 52.79 -56.98
C GLN A 28 -1.35 52.18 -55.97
N THR A 29 -1.79 51.19 -55.20
CA THR A 29 -0.96 50.56 -54.16
C THR A 29 -0.29 49.28 -54.62
N GLY A 30 -0.67 48.71 -55.77
CA GLY A 30 -0.19 47.41 -56.24
C GLY A 30 -0.69 46.22 -55.41
N VAL A 31 -1.73 46.40 -54.58
CA VAL A 31 -2.34 45.31 -53.80
C VAL A 31 -3.31 44.53 -54.68
N SER A 32 -3.25 43.19 -54.65
CA SER A 32 -4.25 42.39 -55.37
C SER A 32 -5.65 42.60 -54.80
N ARG A 33 -6.66 42.73 -55.69
CA ARG A 33 -8.08 42.90 -55.29
C ARG A 33 -8.54 41.80 -54.32
N LYS A 34 -8.15 40.55 -54.56
CA LYS A 34 -8.46 39.40 -53.69
C LYS A 34 -7.89 39.58 -52.29
N THR A 35 -6.65 40.07 -52.19
CA THR A 35 -5.99 40.36 -50.91
C THR A 35 -6.70 41.51 -50.18
N PHE A 36 -7.05 42.58 -50.89
CA PHE A 36 -7.75 43.73 -50.31
C PHE A 36 -9.14 43.35 -49.79
N TYR A 37 -9.94 42.60 -50.55
CA TYR A 37 -11.25 42.13 -50.11
C TYR A 37 -11.16 41.16 -48.91
N SER A 38 -10.10 40.35 -48.83
CA SER A 38 -9.83 39.53 -47.64
C SER A 38 -9.58 40.39 -46.41
N TRP A 39 -8.84 41.50 -46.54
CA TRP A 39 -8.64 42.46 -45.45
C TRP A 39 -9.93 43.17 -45.05
N LEU A 40 -10.71 43.64 -46.03
CA LEU A 40 -12.00 44.30 -45.80
C LEU A 40 -13.00 43.36 -45.10
N LYS A 41 -13.06 42.09 -45.51
CA LYS A 41 -13.91 41.07 -44.88
C LYS A 41 -13.52 40.84 -43.42
N LYS A 42 -12.21 40.72 -43.15
CA LYS A 42 -11.67 40.58 -41.78
C LYS A 42 -11.96 41.82 -40.93
N TYR A 43 -11.84 43.03 -41.49
CA TYR A 43 -12.16 44.28 -40.80
C TYR A 43 -13.66 44.39 -40.47
N LYS A 44 -14.55 44.12 -41.43
CA LYS A 44 -16.01 44.14 -41.22
C LYS A 44 -16.44 43.09 -40.18
N SER A 45 -15.84 41.90 -40.22
CA SER A 45 -16.09 40.83 -39.24
C SER A 45 -15.56 41.15 -37.83
N SER A 46 -14.59 42.05 -37.69
CA SER A 46 -13.92 42.40 -36.42
C SER A 46 -14.36 43.74 -35.85
N LYS A 47 -15.39 44.39 -36.41
CA LYS A 47 -15.95 45.66 -35.91
C LYS A 47 -16.43 45.59 -34.45
N THR A 48 -16.58 44.40 -33.87
CA THR A 48 -16.89 44.17 -32.45
C THR A 48 -15.66 43.98 -31.55
N ASN A 49 -14.44 43.88 -32.09
CA ASN A 49 -13.25 43.60 -31.29
C ASN A 49 -11.95 44.08 -31.97
N ILE A 50 -11.66 45.38 -31.83
CA ILE A 50 -10.43 46.05 -32.31
C ILE A 50 -9.15 45.36 -31.79
N VAL A 51 -9.24 44.67 -30.64
CA VAL A 51 -8.15 43.92 -30.01
C VAL A 51 -7.66 42.73 -30.88
N HIS A 52 -8.55 42.11 -31.66
CA HIS A 52 -8.21 40.87 -32.36
C HIS A 52 -7.36 41.08 -33.63
N LEU A 53 -7.41 42.27 -34.24
CA LEU A 53 -6.59 42.60 -35.41
C LEU A 53 -5.13 42.89 -35.02
N ALA A 54 -4.91 43.43 -33.81
CA ALA A 54 -3.60 43.73 -33.24
C ALA A 54 -2.82 42.48 -32.76
N LEU A 55 -3.52 41.40 -32.40
CA LEU A 55 -2.93 40.18 -31.83
C LEU A 55 -2.28 39.23 -32.86
N SER A 56 -2.41 39.47 -34.17
CA SER A 56 -1.85 38.57 -35.20
C SER A 56 -0.46 38.97 -35.73
N ASP A 57 0.07 40.14 -35.36
CA ASP A 57 1.40 40.58 -35.82
C ASP A 57 2.51 39.88 -35.01
N LYS A 58 3.38 39.12 -35.68
CA LYS A 58 4.50 38.39 -35.07
C LYS A 58 5.44 39.32 -34.29
N ARG A 59 5.52 40.61 -34.67
CA ARG A 59 6.33 41.62 -33.97
C ARG A 59 5.72 42.03 -32.63
N PHE A 60 4.40 42.09 -32.54
CA PHE A 60 3.69 42.33 -31.27
C PHE A 60 3.85 41.15 -30.31
N LYS A 61 3.89 39.91 -30.81
CA LYS A 61 4.21 38.72 -30.00
C LYS A 61 5.60 38.76 -29.34
N LYS A 62 6.57 39.47 -29.95
CA LYS A 62 7.94 39.63 -29.43
C LYS A 62 8.06 40.77 -28.40
N ILE A 63 7.23 41.81 -28.53
CA ILE A 63 7.16 42.91 -27.55
C ILE A 63 6.48 42.44 -26.25
N PHE A 64 5.53 41.52 -26.34
CA PHE A 64 4.82 40.94 -25.19
C PHE A 64 5.31 39.54 -24.78
N SER A 65 6.41 39.03 -25.36
CA SER A 65 7.03 37.81 -24.85
C SER A 65 7.78 38.14 -23.57
N PHE A 66 7.08 38.07 -22.44
CA PHE A 66 7.71 38.10 -21.13
C PHE A 66 8.85 37.08 -21.09
N LYS A 67 10.02 37.47 -20.57
CA LYS A 67 11.12 36.53 -20.32
C LYS A 67 10.56 35.39 -19.45
N THR A 68 10.52 34.17 -19.98
CA THR A 68 10.15 32.99 -19.20
C THR A 68 11.32 32.68 -18.27
N LEU A 69 11.18 33.06 -17.00
CA LEU A 69 12.18 32.82 -15.96
C LEU A 69 12.28 31.32 -15.69
N ASP A 70 13.51 30.81 -15.68
CA ASP A 70 13.79 29.41 -15.33
C ASP A 70 13.57 29.16 -13.83
N GLN A 71 13.40 27.91 -13.43
CA GLN A 71 13.14 27.53 -12.03
C GLN A 71 14.23 28.03 -11.09
N LYS A 72 15.50 27.91 -11.50
CA LYS A 72 16.65 28.38 -10.71
C LYS A 72 16.63 29.89 -10.52
N GLU A 73 16.22 30.64 -11.56
CA GLU A 73 16.08 32.09 -11.49
C GLU A 73 14.95 32.49 -10.52
N LYS A 74 13.81 31.77 -10.53
CA LYS A 74 12.71 31.99 -9.57
C LYS A 74 13.16 31.76 -8.13
N LEU A 75 13.92 30.68 -7.88
CA LEU A 75 14.45 30.36 -6.55
C LEU A 75 15.43 31.46 -6.06
N LEU A 76 16.31 31.92 -6.94
CA LEU A 76 17.24 33.01 -6.63
C LEU A 76 16.51 34.29 -6.24
N ILE A 77 15.46 34.67 -6.99
CA ILE A 77 14.64 35.86 -6.71
C ILE A 77 14.01 35.78 -5.31
N ILE A 78 13.46 34.62 -4.95
CA ILE A 78 12.83 34.42 -3.64
C ILE A 78 13.86 34.47 -2.51
N ASN A 79 15.01 33.81 -2.69
CA ASN A 79 16.08 33.82 -1.68
C ASN A 79 16.64 35.22 -1.43
N LYS A 80 16.85 36.02 -2.48
CA LYS A 80 17.25 37.43 -2.34
C LYS A 80 16.27 38.27 -1.53
N GLY A 81 14.97 38.03 -1.74
CA GLY A 81 13.91 38.72 -0.98
C GLY A 81 13.83 38.26 0.48
N LEU A 82 14.06 36.97 0.76
CA LEU A 82 14.08 36.42 2.12
C LEU A 82 15.32 36.86 2.90
N ALA A 83 16.48 36.91 2.25
CA ALA A 83 17.73 37.40 2.82
C ALA A 83 17.74 38.94 3.03
N LYS A 84 16.70 39.65 2.58
CA LYS A 84 16.57 41.11 2.63
C LYS A 84 17.76 41.86 1.99
N GLU A 85 18.39 41.25 0.98
CA GLU A 85 19.54 41.84 0.28
C GLU A 85 19.17 43.12 -0.50
N ALA A 86 17.92 43.22 -0.94
CA ALA A 86 17.37 44.38 -1.64
C ALA A 86 15.87 44.52 -1.37
N SER A 87 15.30 45.69 -1.67
CA SER A 87 13.87 45.88 -1.53
C SER A 87 13.10 45.02 -2.55
N VAL A 88 11.92 44.50 -2.17
CA VAL A 88 11.08 43.71 -3.10
C VAL A 88 10.77 44.48 -4.39
N SER A 89 10.64 45.81 -4.28
CA SER A 89 10.40 46.68 -5.45
C SER A 89 11.60 46.69 -6.40
N GLU A 90 12.81 46.80 -5.87
CA GLU A 90 14.05 46.79 -6.63
C GLU A 90 14.31 45.42 -7.29
N ILE A 91 14.09 44.33 -6.55
CA ILE A 91 14.17 42.96 -7.10
C ILE A 91 13.18 42.80 -8.26
N CYS A 92 11.94 43.26 -8.09
CA CYS A 92 10.93 43.17 -9.14
C CYS A 92 11.30 43.96 -10.40
N THR A 93 11.87 45.16 -10.23
CA THR A 93 12.35 45.99 -11.34
C THR A 93 13.51 45.31 -12.08
N ASN A 94 14.50 44.79 -11.34
CA ASN A 94 15.70 44.17 -11.91
C ASN A 94 15.38 42.91 -12.73
N TYR A 95 14.45 42.08 -12.25
CA TYR A 95 14.06 40.85 -12.94
C TYR A 95 12.84 41.02 -13.87
N GLN A 96 12.35 42.25 -14.05
CA GLN A 96 11.18 42.59 -14.87
C GLN A 96 9.93 41.76 -14.51
N ILE A 97 9.71 41.55 -13.21
CA ILE A 97 8.53 40.84 -12.69
C ILE A 97 7.60 41.81 -11.96
N SER A 98 6.31 41.52 -11.95
CA SER A 98 5.37 42.29 -11.14
C SER A 98 5.54 41.94 -9.64
N ARG A 99 5.34 42.92 -8.75
CA ARG A 99 5.29 42.70 -7.29
C ARG A 99 4.29 41.61 -6.91
N LYS A 100 3.15 41.53 -7.60
CA LYS A 100 2.12 40.49 -7.41
C LYS A 100 2.66 39.09 -7.74
N THR A 101 3.50 38.96 -8.77
CA THR A 101 4.14 37.70 -9.14
C THR A 101 5.11 37.24 -8.05
N PHE A 102 5.92 38.17 -7.52
CA PHE A 102 6.84 37.88 -6.42
C PHE A 102 6.11 37.34 -5.19
N TYR A 103 5.09 38.05 -4.68
CA TYR A 103 4.34 37.58 -3.51
C TYR A 103 3.59 36.27 -3.77
N LYS A 104 3.10 36.04 -4.99
CA LYS A 104 2.48 34.77 -5.39
C LYS A 104 3.49 33.61 -5.33
N TRP A 105 4.72 33.82 -5.78
CA TRP A 105 5.78 32.82 -5.70
C TRP A 105 6.27 32.61 -4.27
N LEU A 106 6.43 33.68 -3.49
CA LEU A 106 6.81 33.62 -2.08
C LEU A 106 5.81 32.77 -1.27
N LYS A 107 4.50 33.02 -1.46
CA LYS A 107 3.45 32.22 -0.81
C LYS A 107 3.55 30.74 -1.16
N ARG A 108 3.70 30.41 -2.45
CA ARG A 108 3.85 29.01 -2.89
C ARG A 108 5.11 28.34 -2.36
N TYR A 109 6.20 29.09 -2.26
CA TYR A 109 7.47 28.63 -1.70
C TYR A 109 7.35 28.34 -0.20
N GLN A 110 6.65 29.19 0.56
CA GLN A 110 6.38 28.96 1.98
C GLN A 110 5.51 27.72 2.21
N GLU A 111 4.53 27.46 1.33
CA GLU A 111 3.63 26.29 1.45
C GLU A 111 4.27 24.97 1.03
N ARG A 112 5.10 24.96 -0.02
CA ARG A 112 5.56 23.73 -0.70
C ARG A 112 7.07 23.66 -0.94
N GLY A 113 7.84 24.61 -0.42
CA GLY A 113 9.26 24.75 -0.69
C GLY A 113 9.55 25.02 -2.17
N GLU A 114 10.68 24.51 -2.65
CA GLU A 114 11.11 24.65 -4.05
C GLU A 114 10.05 24.11 -5.04
N ASN A 115 9.32 23.06 -4.65
CA ASN A 115 8.26 22.45 -5.45
C ASN A 115 7.10 23.43 -5.76
N GLY A 116 6.91 24.47 -4.95
CA GLY A 116 5.89 25.50 -5.17
C GLY A 116 6.19 26.46 -6.33
N LEU A 117 7.45 26.54 -6.77
CA LEU A 117 7.90 27.47 -7.81
C LEU A 117 7.73 26.91 -9.24
N TYR A 118 7.49 25.61 -9.38
CA TYR A 118 7.24 24.99 -10.68
C TYR A 118 5.96 25.52 -11.34
N ASP A 119 5.99 25.63 -12.67
CA ASP A 119 4.81 26.00 -13.44
C ASP A 119 3.82 24.84 -13.47
N LEU A 120 2.71 25.01 -12.77
CA LEU A 120 1.62 24.06 -12.75
C LEU A 120 0.88 24.11 -14.09
N ARG A 121 0.88 23.00 -14.81
CA ARG A 121 -0.02 22.78 -15.94
C ARG A 121 -1.28 22.07 -15.43
N PRO A 122 -2.49 22.43 -15.91
CA PRO A 122 -3.69 21.68 -15.60
C PRO A 122 -3.51 20.21 -16.05
N LYS A 123 -3.82 19.27 -15.16
CA LYS A 123 -3.68 17.82 -15.39
C LYS A 123 -4.94 17.10 -14.92
N GLY A 124 -5.19 15.90 -15.43
CA GLY A 124 -6.33 15.09 -15.03
C GLY A 124 -7.66 15.81 -15.30
N LYS A 125 -8.52 15.89 -14.29
CA LYS A 125 -9.86 16.50 -14.36
C LYS A 125 -9.83 18.01 -14.64
N ASP A 126 -8.75 18.69 -14.29
CA ASP A 126 -8.58 20.13 -14.52
C ASP A 126 -8.16 20.45 -15.96
N HIS A 127 -7.88 19.44 -16.78
CA HIS A 127 -7.50 19.63 -18.16
C HIS A 127 -8.73 20.01 -19.00
N PHE A 128 -8.58 20.99 -19.90
CA PHE A 128 -9.69 21.47 -20.75
C PHE A 128 -10.26 20.41 -21.72
N ARG A 129 -9.53 19.32 -21.96
CA ARG A 129 -9.99 18.14 -22.72
C ARG A 129 -10.39 16.95 -21.84
N ALA A 130 -10.47 17.15 -20.52
CA ALA A 130 -10.98 16.12 -19.63
C ALA A 130 -12.46 15.90 -19.93
N ILE A 131 -12.90 14.66 -19.75
CA ILE A 131 -14.32 14.28 -19.88
C ILE A 131 -15.08 14.91 -18.70
N SER A 132 -16.23 15.52 -18.98
CA SER A 132 -17.09 16.06 -17.92
C SER A 132 -17.78 14.93 -17.15
N LYS A 133 -18.19 15.19 -15.91
CA LYS A 133 -18.88 14.17 -15.09
C LYS A 133 -20.17 13.67 -15.74
N GLU A 134 -20.95 14.59 -16.31
CA GLU A 134 -22.20 14.26 -17.03
C GLU A 134 -21.92 13.30 -18.19
N THR A 135 -20.87 13.58 -18.97
CA THR A 135 -20.46 12.73 -20.09
C THR A 135 -19.95 11.37 -19.62
N GLU A 136 -19.24 11.31 -18.49
CA GLU A 136 -18.78 10.07 -17.87
C GLU A 136 -19.95 9.17 -17.43
N GLU A 137 -20.98 9.74 -16.80
CA GLU A 137 -22.17 9.02 -16.36
C GLU A 137 -22.96 8.42 -17.54
N ILE A 138 -23.13 9.18 -18.62
CA ILE A 138 -23.80 8.72 -19.85
C ILE A 138 -23.07 7.49 -20.43
N VAL A 139 -21.74 7.54 -20.49
CA VAL A 139 -20.93 6.42 -21.00
C VAL A 139 -21.04 5.20 -20.11
N LEU A 140 -20.99 5.38 -18.79
CA LEU A 140 -21.14 4.29 -17.83
C LEU A 140 -22.53 3.64 -17.96
N GLN A 141 -23.59 4.44 -18.08
CA GLN A 141 -24.94 3.92 -18.30
C GLN A 141 -25.03 3.11 -19.60
N TYR A 142 -24.40 3.58 -20.67
CA TYR A 142 -24.36 2.86 -21.95
C TYR A 142 -23.60 1.52 -21.85
N ILE A 143 -22.49 1.50 -21.10
CA ILE A 143 -21.69 0.30 -20.86
C ILE A 143 -22.44 -0.71 -19.99
N ALA A 144 -23.21 -0.26 -19.01
CA ALA A 144 -24.05 -1.12 -18.19
C ALA A 144 -25.11 -1.82 -19.05
N GLN A 145 -25.65 -1.16 -20.07
CA GLN A 145 -26.58 -1.78 -21.02
C GLN A 145 -25.89 -2.76 -21.98
N ASN A 146 -24.64 -2.49 -22.36
CA ASN A 146 -23.91 -3.23 -23.39
C ASN A 146 -22.50 -3.69 -22.95
N PRO A 147 -22.37 -4.59 -21.96
CA PRO A 147 -21.08 -4.89 -21.33
C PRO A 147 -20.09 -5.67 -22.21
N THR A 148 -20.58 -6.37 -23.24
CA THR A 148 -19.78 -7.22 -24.14
C THR A 148 -19.09 -6.44 -25.27
N LEU A 149 -19.41 -5.15 -25.45
CA LEU A 149 -18.86 -4.36 -26.54
C LEU A 149 -17.36 -4.08 -26.36
N SER A 150 -16.67 -4.00 -27.49
CA SER A 150 -15.26 -3.60 -27.54
C SER A 150 -15.12 -2.08 -27.51
N VAL A 151 -13.98 -1.58 -27.03
CA VAL A 151 -13.69 -0.14 -26.97
C VAL A 151 -13.82 0.54 -28.34
N HIS A 152 -13.42 -0.14 -29.41
CA HIS A 152 -13.59 0.35 -30.78
C HIS A 152 -15.06 0.48 -31.21
N ARG A 153 -15.93 -0.45 -30.79
CA ARG A 153 -17.36 -0.37 -31.11
C ARG A 153 -18.03 0.71 -30.26
N LEU A 154 -17.70 0.78 -28.97
CA LEU A 154 -18.15 1.85 -28.07
C LEU A 154 -17.80 3.23 -28.61
N ALA A 155 -16.57 3.43 -29.11
CA ALA A 155 -16.14 4.70 -29.69
C ALA A 155 -16.83 5.06 -31.02
N ARG A 156 -17.36 4.05 -31.74
CA ARG A 156 -18.11 4.27 -32.98
C ARG A 156 -19.56 4.63 -32.70
N GLU A 157 -20.15 4.02 -31.67
CA GLU A 157 -21.53 4.30 -31.24
C GLU A 157 -21.61 5.61 -30.44
N LEU A 158 -20.57 5.93 -29.67
CA LEU A 158 -20.44 7.17 -28.90
C LEU A 158 -19.56 8.17 -29.67
N ASP A 159 -20.12 8.82 -30.69
CA ASP A 159 -19.41 9.74 -31.59
C ASP A 159 -18.79 10.97 -30.89
N PHE A 160 -19.23 11.29 -29.66
CA PHE A 160 -18.73 12.42 -28.89
C PHE A 160 -17.45 12.12 -28.07
N ILE A 161 -17.02 10.85 -27.93
CA ILE A 161 -15.76 10.50 -27.24
C ILE A 161 -14.89 9.61 -28.12
N GLY A 162 -13.63 10.03 -28.29
CA GLY A 162 -12.64 9.22 -29.00
C GLY A 162 -12.26 7.93 -28.24
N HIS A 163 -11.77 6.95 -28.99
CA HIS A 163 -11.31 5.65 -28.48
C HIS A 163 -10.45 5.73 -27.21
N HIS A 164 -9.43 6.60 -27.18
CA HIS A 164 -8.55 6.75 -26.03
C HIS A 164 -9.24 7.35 -24.79
N GLY A 165 -10.27 8.18 -24.99
CA GLY A 165 -11.08 8.72 -23.90
C GLY A 165 -11.86 7.61 -23.19
N ILE A 166 -12.50 6.73 -23.97
CA ILE A 166 -13.21 5.56 -23.45
C ILE A 166 -12.23 4.59 -22.79
N GLN A 167 -11.09 4.30 -23.41
CA GLN A 167 -10.07 3.42 -22.82
C GLN A 167 -9.57 3.93 -21.46
N ASN A 168 -9.29 5.23 -21.34
CA ASN A 168 -8.86 5.83 -20.08
C ASN A 168 -9.97 5.83 -19.03
N LEU A 169 -11.22 6.09 -19.43
CA LEU A 169 -12.39 6.01 -18.54
C LEU A 169 -12.54 4.59 -17.98
N LEU A 170 -12.43 3.56 -18.83
CA LEU A 170 -12.49 2.17 -18.37
C LEU A 170 -11.33 1.80 -17.45
N LEU A 171 -10.13 2.31 -17.71
CA LEU A 171 -8.99 2.08 -16.82
C LEU A 171 -9.19 2.76 -15.45
N HIS A 172 -9.69 3.99 -15.43
CA HIS A 172 -9.93 4.73 -14.20
C HIS A 172 -11.07 4.15 -13.34
N GLN A 173 -12.10 3.59 -13.99
CA GLN A 173 -13.25 2.97 -13.32
C GLN A 173 -13.05 1.46 -13.08
N ASP A 174 -11.87 0.92 -13.39
CA ASP A 174 -11.54 -0.51 -13.31
C ASP A 174 -12.50 -1.43 -14.11
N LEU A 175 -12.92 -0.98 -15.30
CA LEU A 175 -13.83 -1.67 -16.23
C LEU A 175 -13.11 -2.15 -17.51
N ASN A 176 -11.81 -2.42 -17.41
CA ASN A 176 -10.96 -2.76 -18.55
C ASN A 176 -11.33 -4.09 -19.21
N THR A 177 -11.70 -5.11 -18.42
CA THR A 177 -12.10 -6.42 -18.94
C THR A 177 -13.61 -6.53 -19.15
N ILE A 178 -14.01 -7.41 -20.08
CA ILE A 178 -15.42 -7.70 -20.36
C ILE A 178 -16.12 -8.22 -19.10
N ALA A 179 -15.47 -9.12 -18.34
CA ALA A 179 -16.01 -9.66 -17.10
C ALA A 179 -16.34 -8.55 -16.08
N LYS A 180 -15.45 -7.57 -15.88
CA LYS A 180 -15.70 -6.44 -14.98
C LYS A 180 -16.86 -5.55 -15.46
N ARG A 181 -17.01 -5.35 -16.78
CA ARG A 181 -18.17 -4.65 -17.34
C ARG A 181 -19.47 -5.41 -17.14
N GLN A 182 -19.45 -6.74 -17.22
CA GLN A 182 -20.63 -7.58 -16.94
C GLN A 182 -21.04 -7.50 -15.47
N LEU A 183 -20.07 -7.55 -14.54
CA LEU A 183 -20.32 -7.35 -13.11
C LEU A 183 -20.87 -5.95 -12.81
N PHE A 184 -20.33 -4.93 -13.48
CA PHE A 184 -20.84 -3.56 -13.41
C PHE A 184 -22.30 -3.44 -13.90
N ALA A 185 -22.62 -4.06 -15.03
CA ALA A 185 -23.98 -4.11 -15.58
C ALA A 185 -24.98 -4.79 -14.63
N GLN A 186 -24.52 -5.79 -13.87
CA GLN A 186 -25.32 -6.47 -12.85
C GLN A 186 -25.47 -5.68 -11.54
N GLY A 187 -24.83 -4.51 -11.42
CA GLY A 187 -24.87 -3.65 -10.22
C GLY A 187 -23.82 -4.00 -9.15
N TYR A 188 -22.88 -4.91 -9.42
CA TYR A 188 -21.89 -5.41 -8.46
C TYR A 188 -20.56 -4.63 -8.45
N ILE A 189 -20.60 -3.29 -8.48
CA ILE A 189 -19.42 -2.49 -8.08
C ILE A 189 -19.83 -1.52 -6.97
N THR A 190 -20.05 -2.07 -5.79
CA THR A 190 -19.56 -1.40 -4.59
C THR A 190 -18.07 -1.70 -4.52
N GLN A 191 -17.21 -0.67 -4.58
CA GLN A 191 -15.87 -0.83 -4.03
C GLN A 191 -16.05 -1.47 -2.65
N PRO A 192 -15.40 -2.61 -2.33
CA PRO A 192 -15.47 -3.10 -0.97
C PRO A 192 -14.98 -1.95 -0.11
N GLU A 193 -15.83 -1.46 0.79
CA GLU A 193 -15.46 -0.42 1.73
C GLU A 193 -14.29 -0.98 2.53
N ILE A 194 -13.07 -0.56 2.17
CA ILE A 194 -11.87 -0.95 2.88
C ILE A 194 -12.00 -0.26 4.22
N ALA A 195 -12.61 -0.95 5.19
CA ALA A 195 -12.54 -0.52 6.57
C ALA A 195 -11.05 -0.36 6.87
N PRO A 196 -10.58 0.84 7.23
CA PRO A 196 -9.18 1.01 7.60
C PRO A 196 -8.88 -0.03 8.67
N VAL A 197 -7.78 -0.77 8.52
CA VAL A 197 -7.33 -1.73 9.53
C VAL A 197 -7.35 -0.98 10.85
N PRO A 198 -8.11 -1.43 11.87
CA PRO A 198 -8.15 -0.72 13.14
C PRO A 198 -6.71 -0.61 13.62
N GLU A 199 -6.28 0.62 13.88
CA GLU A 199 -4.96 0.88 14.43
C GLU A 199 -4.90 0.15 15.76
N TYR A 200 -4.16 -0.96 15.81
CA TYR A 200 -4.05 -1.72 17.03
C TYR A 200 -3.31 -0.84 18.02
N GLU A 201 -3.95 -0.52 19.15
CA GLU A 201 -3.24 0.09 20.26
C GLU A 201 -2.13 -0.89 20.67
N VAL A 202 -0.90 -0.56 20.31
CA VAL A 202 0.27 -1.31 20.77
C VAL A 202 0.25 -1.19 22.28
N ALA A 203 -0.12 -2.27 22.98
CA ALA A 203 -0.12 -2.30 24.43
C ALA A 203 1.16 -1.65 24.95
N ALA A 204 1.01 -0.63 25.80
CA ALA A 204 2.13 0.16 26.30
C ALA A 204 3.21 -0.81 26.78
N ARG A 205 4.39 -0.76 26.14
CA ARG A 205 5.49 -1.67 26.47
C ARG A 205 5.72 -1.59 27.98
N PRO A 206 5.76 -2.72 28.70
CA PRO A 206 5.93 -2.70 30.15
C PRO A 206 7.18 -1.91 30.49
N THR A 207 7.14 -1.10 31.56
CA THR A 207 8.23 -0.21 31.98
C THR A 207 9.58 -0.94 32.19
N GLY A 208 9.55 -2.26 32.39
CA GLY A 208 10.72 -3.15 32.42
C GLY A 208 11.32 -3.55 31.07
N ALA A 209 10.71 -3.20 29.93
CA ALA A 209 11.20 -3.56 28.59
C ALA A 209 12.55 -2.89 28.23
N ARG A 210 12.96 -1.86 28.99
CA ARG A 210 14.30 -1.26 28.90
C ARG A 210 15.41 -2.24 29.29
N TRP A 211 15.16 -3.14 30.24
CA TRP A 211 16.10 -4.21 30.59
C TRP A 211 16.32 -5.18 29.43
N ARG A 212 15.33 -5.35 28.56
CA ARG A 212 15.46 -6.20 27.36
C ARG A 212 16.60 -5.73 26.44
N TRP A 213 16.92 -4.44 26.40
CA TRP A 213 18.04 -3.91 25.63
C TRP A 213 19.40 -4.34 26.17
N LEU A 214 19.54 -4.50 27.50
CA LEU A 214 20.77 -5.01 28.12
C LEU A 214 21.03 -6.48 27.76
N PHE A 215 19.97 -7.25 27.45
CA PHE A 215 20.06 -8.68 27.15
C PHE A 215 19.78 -9.03 25.66
N ALA A 216 19.36 -8.05 24.85
CA ALA A 216 19.06 -8.18 23.42
C ALA A 216 20.24 -8.58 22.52
N PRO A 217 21.49 -8.12 22.71
CA PRO A 217 22.59 -8.47 21.81
C PRO A 217 22.98 -9.96 21.84
N PHE A 218 22.38 -10.77 22.72
CA PHE A 218 22.70 -12.18 22.90
C PHE A 218 21.67 -13.15 22.28
N ALA A 219 20.66 -12.66 21.54
CA ALA A 219 19.55 -13.50 21.03
C ALA A 219 19.82 -14.15 19.66
N THR A 220 20.86 -13.70 18.96
CA THR A 220 21.27 -14.25 17.68
C THR A 220 22.76 -14.46 17.79
N ILE A 221 23.27 -15.68 17.63
CA ILE A 221 24.71 -15.90 17.48
C ILE A 221 25.10 -15.17 16.20
N PRO A 222 25.81 -14.04 16.24
CA PRO A 222 26.41 -13.53 15.03
C PRO A 222 27.71 -14.33 14.82
N LYS A 223 28.23 -14.39 13.59
CA LYS A 223 29.54 -14.98 13.23
C LYS A 223 30.75 -14.22 13.88
N PHE A 224 30.60 -13.77 15.13
CA PHE A 224 31.29 -12.66 15.77
C PHE A 224 32.01 -13.04 17.07
N VAL A 225 32.10 -14.33 17.42
CA VAL A 225 32.84 -14.77 18.62
C VAL A 225 34.35 -14.51 18.49
N VAL A 226 34.86 -14.19 17.29
CA VAL A 226 36.27 -13.81 17.07
C VAL A 226 36.45 -12.29 16.87
N GLY A 227 35.39 -11.51 16.63
CA GLY A 227 35.51 -10.18 16.03
C GLY A 227 35.13 -8.96 16.87
N THR A 228 34.41 -9.11 18.00
CA THR A 228 33.95 -7.93 18.78
C THR A 228 34.24 -8.02 20.27
N PRO A 229 34.76 -6.92 20.88
CA PRO A 229 35.10 -6.84 22.31
C PRO A 229 33.90 -6.86 23.29
N ALA A 230 32.66 -6.96 22.79
CA ALA A 230 31.46 -6.91 23.61
C ALA A 230 31.16 -8.22 24.39
N THR A 231 31.77 -9.36 24.02
CA THR A 231 31.67 -10.64 24.74
C THR A 231 32.77 -10.84 25.79
N TRP A 232 33.83 -10.03 25.72
CA TRP A 232 34.95 -10.07 26.65
C TRP A 232 34.62 -9.72 28.12
N PRO A 233 33.59 -8.91 28.45
CA PRO A 233 33.25 -8.62 29.85
C PRO A 233 32.82 -9.83 30.68
N LEU A 234 32.44 -10.96 30.05
CA LEU A 234 32.14 -12.22 30.74
C LEU A 234 33.34 -13.17 30.76
N ALA A 235 34.13 -13.22 29.69
CA ALA A 235 35.29 -14.10 29.58
C ALA A 235 36.49 -13.63 30.42
N ILE A 236 36.72 -12.31 30.51
CA ILE A 236 37.82 -11.71 31.27
C ILE A 236 37.70 -11.95 32.78
N PRO A 237 36.58 -11.64 33.46
CA PRO A 237 36.46 -11.91 34.89
C PRO A 237 36.45 -13.41 35.20
N LEU A 238 35.96 -14.25 34.28
CA LEU A 238 36.01 -15.71 34.40
C LEU A 238 37.45 -16.23 34.34
N LEU A 239 38.23 -15.72 33.39
CA LEU A 239 39.66 -16.01 33.25
C LEU A 239 40.42 -15.54 34.50
N ILE A 240 40.17 -14.32 34.98
CA ILE A 240 40.78 -13.76 36.18
C ILE A 240 40.43 -14.60 37.42
N LEU A 241 39.18 -15.04 37.56
CA LEU A 241 38.75 -15.90 38.66
C LEU A 241 39.46 -17.25 38.64
N ILE A 242 39.65 -17.85 37.46
CA ILE A 242 40.38 -19.13 37.34
C ILE A 242 41.87 -18.94 37.65
N LEU A 243 42.48 -17.86 37.14
CA LEU A 243 43.86 -17.50 37.48
C LEU A 243 44.03 -17.23 38.98
N TYR A 244 43.00 -16.67 39.64
CA TYR A 244 42.96 -16.45 41.08
C TYR A 244 42.81 -17.76 41.88
N ILE A 245 41.88 -18.65 41.49
CA ILE A 245 41.62 -19.91 42.19
C ILE A 245 42.85 -20.83 42.16
N PHE A 246 43.55 -20.85 41.04
CA PHE A 246 44.58 -21.86 40.82
C PHE A 246 46.01 -21.35 41.02
N GLU A 247 46.22 -20.05 41.23
CA GLU A 247 47.53 -19.38 41.22
C GLU A 247 48.30 -19.59 39.90
N PHE A 248 48.83 -18.51 39.31
CA PHE A 248 49.40 -18.54 37.96
C PHE A 248 50.51 -19.60 37.77
N ASP A 249 51.38 -19.77 38.78
CA ASP A 249 52.51 -20.70 38.72
C ASP A 249 52.12 -22.18 38.75
N LYS A 250 50.96 -22.51 39.34
CA LYS A 250 50.47 -23.90 39.42
C LYS A 250 49.68 -24.29 38.16
N LEU A 251 49.21 -23.31 37.38
CA LEU A 251 48.43 -23.53 36.14
C LEU A 251 49.27 -24.14 35.01
N LEU A 252 50.59 -23.89 35.01
CA LEU A 252 51.54 -24.41 34.02
C LEU A 252 51.87 -25.90 34.22
N ARG A 253 51.42 -26.50 35.34
CA ARG A 253 51.57 -27.94 35.57
C ARG A 253 50.52 -28.71 34.75
N PRO A 254 50.89 -29.75 33.98
CA PRO A 254 49.95 -30.52 33.16
C PRO A 254 48.74 -31.05 33.93
N ALA A 255 48.92 -31.38 35.22
CA ALA A 255 47.85 -31.88 36.08
C ALA A 255 46.73 -30.85 36.36
N MET A 256 47.02 -29.55 36.33
CA MET A 256 46.08 -28.48 36.66
C MET A 256 45.59 -27.72 35.40
N PHE A 257 46.36 -27.78 34.32
CA PHE A 257 46.04 -27.12 33.06
C PHE A 257 44.72 -27.62 32.45
N PHE A 258 44.56 -28.94 32.27
CA PHE A 258 43.36 -29.50 31.65
C PHE A 258 42.07 -29.26 32.48
N PRO A 259 42.06 -29.44 33.82
CA PRO A 259 40.91 -29.09 34.64
C PRO A 259 40.55 -27.60 34.59
N ALA A 260 41.54 -26.70 34.59
CA ALA A 260 41.30 -25.27 34.52
C ALA A 260 40.66 -24.86 33.18
N VAL A 261 41.14 -25.43 32.06
CA VAL A 261 40.55 -25.21 30.74
C VAL A 261 39.14 -25.78 30.66
N ALA A 262 38.91 -27.00 31.16
CA ALA A 262 37.58 -27.60 31.19
C ALA A 262 36.59 -26.79 32.04
N LEU A 263 37.03 -26.29 33.20
CA LEU A 263 36.22 -25.43 34.08
C LEU A 263 35.90 -24.10 33.41
N PHE A 264 36.86 -23.49 32.70
CA PHE A 264 36.64 -22.25 31.95
C PHE A 264 35.55 -22.42 30.90
N PHE A 265 35.66 -23.43 30.04
CA PHE A 265 34.66 -23.69 29.01
C PHE A 265 33.31 -24.09 29.61
N GLY A 266 33.30 -24.95 30.63
CA GLY A 266 32.08 -25.37 31.32
C GLY A 266 31.33 -24.20 31.96
N MET A 267 32.05 -23.29 32.61
CA MET A 267 31.46 -22.13 33.26
C MET A 267 30.98 -21.08 32.24
N MET A 268 31.69 -20.93 31.11
CA MET A 268 31.23 -20.12 29.98
C MET A 268 29.90 -20.64 29.41
N PHE A 269 29.78 -21.95 29.17
CA PHE A 269 28.52 -22.56 28.71
C PHE A 269 27.40 -22.47 29.76
N PHE A 270 27.73 -22.62 31.04
CA PHE A 270 26.76 -22.49 32.13
C PHE A 270 26.15 -21.08 32.15
N PHE A 271 26.96 -20.02 32.14
CA PHE A 271 26.46 -18.64 32.12
C PHE A 271 25.69 -18.30 30.84
N TYR A 272 26.12 -18.84 29.69
CA TYR A 272 25.35 -18.74 28.44
C TYR A 272 23.97 -19.38 28.59
N SER A 273 23.88 -20.59 29.15
CA SER A 273 22.61 -21.29 29.37
C SER A 273 21.72 -20.59 30.41
N LEU A 274 22.33 -19.96 31.43
CA LEU A 274 21.64 -19.29 32.53
C LEU A 274 20.71 -18.18 32.02
N LYS A 275 21.08 -17.49 30.94
CA LYS A 275 20.20 -16.54 30.25
C LYS A 275 18.87 -17.18 29.84
N TYR A 276 18.90 -18.36 29.24
CA TYR A 276 17.70 -19.03 28.75
C TYR A 276 16.81 -19.46 29.90
N TYR A 277 17.41 -19.94 30.99
CA TYR A 277 16.70 -20.26 32.22
C TYR A 277 16.06 -19.02 32.87
N ILE A 278 16.78 -17.91 32.98
CA ILE A 278 16.23 -16.64 33.52
C ILE A 278 15.13 -16.10 32.62
N SER A 279 15.30 -16.14 31.29
CA SER A 279 14.27 -15.71 30.34
C SER A 279 13.02 -16.57 30.46
N LEU A 280 13.15 -17.88 30.61
CA LEU A 280 12.02 -18.78 30.87
C LEU A 280 11.33 -18.43 32.18
N ILE A 281 12.09 -18.23 33.27
CA ILE A 281 11.56 -17.81 34.57
C ILE A 281 10.81 -16.49 34.44
N PHE A 282 11.35 -15.51 33.72
CA PHE A 282 10.75 -14.19 33.54
C PHE A 282 9.47 -14.27 32.70
N VAL A 283 9.49 -15.01 31.58
CA VAL A 283 8.29 -15.25 30.76
C VAL A 283 7.21 -15.92 31.60
N MET A 284 7.56 -16.95 32.36
CA MET A 284 6.62 -17.64 33.24
C MET A 284 6.15 -16.76 34.43
N ALA A 285 7.00 -15.88 34.95
CA ALA A 285 6.66 -15.01 36.08
C ALA A 285 5.74 -13.85 35.68
N PHE A 286 5.94 -13.27 34.50
CA PHE A 286 5.13 -12.14 34.01
C PHE A 286 3.81 -12.57 33.35
N GLN A 287 3.65 -13.84 33.00
CA GLN A 287 2.39 -14.36 32.45
C GLN A 287 1.32 -14.64 33.52
N GLY A 288 1.65 -14.58 34.80
CA GLY A 288 0.77 -15.01 35.91
C GLY A 288 0.02 -13.92 36.68
N GLN A 289 -0.20 -12.72 36.12
CA GLN A 289 -1.10 -11.74 36.74
C GLN A 289 -2.56 -12.01 36.35
N SER A 290 -3.11 -13.15 36.80
CA SER A 290 -4.55 -13.34 36.87
C SER A 290 -5.08 -12.63 38.12
N LEU A 291 -5.92 -11.61 37.93
CA LEU A 291 -6.79 -11.08 38.99
C LEU A 291 -7.80 -12.18 39.39
N PRO A 292 -8.21 -12.24 40.66
CA PRO A 292 -9.22 -13.21 41.08
C PRO A 292 -10.58 -12.77 40.56
N SER A 293 -11.02 -13.35 39.44
CA SER A 293 -12.42 -13.31 39.06
C SER A 293 -13.15 -14.39 39.85
N SER A 294 -13.94 -13.96 40.82
CA SER A 294 -15.00 -14.77 41.42
C SER A 294 -15.86 -15.36 40.30
N GLU A 295 -16.23 -16.63 40.46
CA GLU A 295 -17.10 -17.43 39.58
C GLU A 295 -16.47 -17.98 38.29
N ARG A 296 -15.93 -19.21 38.36
CA ARG A 296 -16.56 -20.36 37.69
C ARG A 296 -15.93 -21.71 38.06
N GLN A 297 -16.80 -22.71 37.94
CA GLN A 297 -16.79 -24.06 38.48
C GLN A 297 -15.59 -24.95 38.12
N GLN A 298 -15.24 -25.76 39.13
CA GLN A 298 -14.74 -27.13 39.10
C GLN A 298 -14.85 -27.87 37.76
N ASN A 299 -13.71 -28.15 37.14
CA ASN A 299 -13.22 -29.51 36.83
C ASN A 299 -12.12 -29.42 35.78
N GLN A 300 -10.88 -29.21 36.22
CA GLN A 300 -9.70 -29.60 35.47
C GLN A 300 -8.64 -30.01 36.50
N GLU A 301 -8.44 -31.31 36.65
CA GLU A 301 -7.30 -31.85 37.39
C GLU A 301 -6.03 -31.50 36.62
N VAL A 302 -5.43 -30.36 36.98
CA VAL A 302 -4.13 -29.95 36.45
C VAL A 302 -3.05 -30.64 37.29
N CYS A 303 -2.26 -31.47 36.62
CA CYS A 303 -1.15 -32.22 37.21
C CYS A 303 -0.16 -31.26 37.89
N GLU A 304 -0.10 -31.28 39.22
CA GLU A 304 0.79 -30.44 40.04
C GLU A 304 2.26 -30.81 39.81
N SER A 305 2.95 -30.02 39.01
CA SER A 305 4.41 -30.10 38.90
C SER A 305 5.07 -29.69 40.22
N LYS A 306 5.84 -30.59 40.86
CA LYS A 306 6.66 -30.31 42.05
C LYS A 306 7.59 -29.10 41.86
N PHE A 307 7.95 -28.80 40.62
CA PHE A 307 8.79 -27.67 40.24
C PHE A 307 8.06 -26.32 40.38
N GLY A 308 6.75 -26.28 40.11
CA GLY A 308 5.93 -25.07 40.27
C GLY A 308 5.83 -24.62 41.73
N LYS A 309 5.74 -25.58 42.68
CA LYS A 309 5.68 -25.29 44.13
C LYS A 309 6.99 -24.68 44.66
N PHE A 310 8.14 -25.15 44.16
CA PHE A 310 9.45 -24.60 44.54
C PHE A 310 9.57 -23.12 44.14
N PHE A 311 9.17 -22.77 42.92
CA PHE A 311 9.23 -21.39 42.43
C PHE A 311 8.19 -20.46 43.09
N ALA A 312 6.98 -20.96 43.39
CA ALA A 312 5.97 -20.19 44.13
C ALA A 312 6.47 -19.79 45.53
N LYS A 313 7.18 -20.70 46.21
CA LYS A 313 7.81 -20.45 47.51
C LYS A 313 8.97 -19.45 47.43
N LEU A 314 9.77 -19.50 46.37
CA LEU A 314 10.92 -18.59 46.17
C LEU A 314 10.49 -17.14 45.85
N LEU A 315 9.35 -16.96 45.16
CA LEU A 315 8.84 -15.65 44.73
C LEU A 315 7.75 -15.08 45.64
N GLY A 316 7.42 -15.76 46.76
CA GLY A 316 6.49 -15.26 47.78
C GLY A 316 5.02 -15.15 47.36
N SER A 317 4.58 -15.88 46.33
CA SER A 317 3.21 -15.80 45.82
C SER A 317 2.43 -17.12 46.00
N ASN A 318 1.33 -17.08 46.75
CA ASN A 318 0.43 -18.23 47.02
C ASN A 318 -0.53 -18.58 45.86
N THR A 319 -0.27 -18.13 44.62
CA THR A 319 -1.18 -18.36 43.50
C THR A 319 -0.78 -19.59 42.70
N THR A 320 -1.69 -20.56 42.60
CA THR A 320 -1.62 -21.74 41.73
C THR A 320 -1.48 -21.30 40.28
N ARG A 321 -0.29 -21.44 39.69
CA ARG A 321 0.00 -21.06 38.31
C ARG A 321 -0.25 -22.23 37.36
N THR A 322 -1.16 -22.07 36.41
CA THR A 322 -1.34 -22.97 35.26
C THR A 322 -0.22 -22.77 34.25
N THR A 323 0.44 -23.86 33.83
CA THR A 323 1.60 -23.87 32.93
C THR A 323 1.25 -23.83 31.44
N ALA A 324 0.12 -23.23 31.06
CA ALA A 324 -0.28 -23.11 29.66
C ALA A 324 -0.11 -21.66 29.19
N ILE A 325 0.49 -21.49 28.00
CA ILE A 325 0.54 -20.23 27.24
C ILE A 325 -0.87 -19.95 26.69
N ALA A 326 -1.85 -19.78 27.57
CA ALA A 326 -3.17 -19.32 27.20
C ALA A 326 -3.14 -17.79 27.26
N GLN A 327 -3.17 -17.14 26.10
CA GLN A 327 -3.47 -15.71 26.08
C GLN A 327 -4.88 -15.54 26.65
N ASN A 328 -5.02 -14.77 27.73
CA ASN A 328 -6.32 -14.45 28.27
C ASN A 328 -7.03 -13.51 27.29
N LEU A 329 -7.91 -14.08 26.48
CA LEU A 329 -8.72 -13.38 25.48
C LEU A 329 -10.09 -12.97 26.05
N ASP A 330 -10.37 -13.22 27.33
CA ASP A 330 -11.67 -12.97 27.97
C ASP A 330 -12.08 -11.49 27.93
N LYS A 331 -11.12 -10.59 27.73
CA LYS A 331 -11.34 -9.14 27.62
C LYS A 331 -11.47 -8.64 26.18
N VAL A 332 -11.21 -9.49 25.18
CA VAL A 332 -11.28 -9.10 23.77
C VAL A 332 -12.73 -9.26 23.30
N THR A 333 -13.50 -8.18 23.44
CA THR A 333 -14.81 -8.09 22.82
C THR A 333 -14.65 -7.70 21.36
N LEU A 334 -15.02 -8.62 20.46
CA LEU A 334 -14.98 -8.35 19.02
C LEU A 334 -16.17 -7.47 18.66
N SER A 335 -15.91 -6.31 18.04
CA SER A 335 -16.95 -5.41 17.53
C SER A 335 -17.62 -5.94 16.26
N ARG A 336 -16.96 -6.83 15.53
CA ARG A 336 -17.45 -7.42 14.27
C ARG A 336 -16.91 -8.84 14.09
N TYR A 337 -17.74 -9.70 13.49
CA TYR A 337 -17.37 -11.03 13.03
C TYR A 337 -17.29 -11.05 11.49
N PRO A 338 -16.11 -10.77 10.89
CA PRO A 338 -15.94 -10.89 9.44
C PRO A 338 -16.17 -12.32 8.95
N PHE A 339 -16.53 -12.44 7.67
CA PHE A 339 -16.54 -13.73 7.00
C PHE A 339 -15.10 -14.24 6.84
N VAL A 340 -14.86 -15.48 7.25
CA VAL A 340 -13.53 -16.12 7.21
C VAL A 340 -13.58 -17.35 6.30
N SER A 341 -12.58 -17.54 5.45
CA SER A 341 -12.40 -18.77 4.68
C SER A 341 -11.18 -19.52 5.20
N VAL A 342 -11.37 -20.76 5.64
CA VAL A 342 -10.30 -21.64 6.11
C VAL A 342 -9.90 -22.57 4.97
N HIS A 343 -8.67 -22.46 4.48
CA HIS A 343 -8.18 -23.27 3.37
C HIS A 343 -7.37 -24.45 3.90
N LEU A 344 -7.74 -25.67 3.51
CA LEU A 344 -7.11 -26.91 3.93
C LEU A 344 -6.51 -27.62 2.71
N PRO A 345 -5.22 -27.40 2.40
CA PRO A 345 -4.52 -28.18 1.40
C PRO A 345 -4.21 -29.58 1.93
N LEU A 346 -4.57 -30.63 1.18
CA LEU A 346 -4.37 -32.03 1.55
C LEU A 346 -3.60 -32.80 0.48
N TYR A 347 -2.71 -33.69 0.93
CA TYR A 347 -2.07 -34.69 0.09
C TYR A 347 -1.72 -35.96 0.88
N ASN A 348 -2.42 -37.06 0.62
CA ASN A 348 -2.19 -38.38 1.21
C ASN A 348 -2.17 -38.36 2.76
N GLU A 349 -3.14 -37.66 3.36
CA GLU A 349 -3.25 -37.40 4.80
C GLU A 349 -4.29 -38.28 5.51
N ARG A 350 -4.48 -39.53 5.06
CA ARG A 350 -5.51 -40.46 5.56
C ARG A 350 -5.55 -40.67 7.07
N ARG A 351 -4.43 -40.48 7.79
CA ARG A 351 -4.35 -40.69 9.26
C ARG A 351 -4.82 -39.51 10.10
N VAL A 352 -4.88 -38.31 9.50
CA VAL A 352 -5.12 -37.05 10.23
C VAL A 352 -6.38 -36.35 9.73
N VAL A 353 -6.81 -36.63 8.50
CA VAL A 353 -7.89 -35.92 7.81
C VAL A 353 -9.19 -35.82 8.62
N GLU A 354 -9.62 -36.89 9.30
CA GLU A 354 -10.84 -36.87 10.12
C GLU A 354 -10.72 -35.91 11.31
N ARG A 355 -9.62 -36.00 12.06
CA ARG A 355 -9.35 -35.14 13.21
C ARG A 355 -9.20 -33.69 12.79
N LEU A 356 -8.59 -33.45 11.64
CA LEU A 356 -8.45 -32.12 11.05
C LEU A 356 -9.81 -31.52 10.70
N LEU A 357 -10.65 -32.24 9.96
CA LEU A 357 -11.97 -31.77 9.58
C LEU A 357 -12.85 -31.52 10.81
N ASN A 358 -12.80 -32.39 11.81
CA ASN A 358 -13.53 -32.20 13.06
C ASN A 358 -13.07 -30.96 13.81
N ALA A 359 -11.76 -30.74 13.93
CA ALA A 359 -11.20 -29.57 14.61
C ALA A 359 -11.54 -28.25 13.91
N VAL A 360 -11.55 -28.23 12.57
CA VAL A 360 -11.84 -27.02 11.80
C VAL A 360 -13.34 -26.74 11.77
N THR A 361 -14.17 -27.78 11.67
CA THR A 361 -15.63 -27.60 11.67
C THR A 361 -16.20 -27.33 13.07
N SER A 362 -15.44 -27.57 14.14
CA SER A 362 -15.81 -27.25 15.52
C SER A 362 -15.32 -25.88 16.00
N LEU A 363 -14.71 -25.06 15.12
CA LEU A 363 -14.33 -23.69 15.47
C LEU A 363 -15.55 -22.88 15.90
N ASP A 364 -15.44 -22.24 17.07
CA ASP A 364 -16.47 -21.34 17.62
C ASP A 364 -16.40 -19.98 16.92
N TRP A 365 -16.80 -19.96 15.65
CA TRP A 365 -16.88 -18.74 14.83
C TRP A 365 -18.20 -18.73 14.02
N PRO A 366 -18.97 -17.64 14.02
CA PRO A 366 -20.31 -17.65 13.43
C PRO A 366 -20.32 -17.67 11.89
N ASN A 367 -19.35 -17.01 11.25
CA ASN A 367 -19.37 -16.76 9.81
C ASN A 367 -18.08 -17.25 9.15
N PHE A 368 -17.99 -18.55 8.85
CA PHE A 368 -16.87 -19.08 8.09
C PHE A 368 -17.23 -20.22 7.14
N GLU A 369 -16.41 -20.38 6.11
CA GLU A 369 -16.41 -21.55 5.24
C GLU A 369 -15.08 -22.31 5.35
N VAL A 370 -15.10 -23.58 4.97
CA VAL A 370 -13.90 -24.43 4.89
C VAL A 370 -13.74 -24.89 3.45
N ILE A 371 -12.59 -24.61 2.86
CA ILE A 371 -12.25 -25.04 1.50
C ILE A 371 -11.16 -26.09 1.60
N VAL A 372 -11.53 -27.33 1.37
CA VAL A 372 -10.62 -28.47 1.30
C VAL A 372 -10.12 -28.59 -0.13
N ILE A 373 -8.82 -28.44 -0.33
CA ILE A 373 -8.17 -28.57 -1.62
C ILE A 373 -7.36 -29.86 -1.57
N ASP A 374 -7.82 -30.87 -2.28
CA ASP A 374 -7.31 -32.22 -2.18
C ASP A 374 -6.75 -32.69 -3.52
N ASP A 375 -5.46 -32.98 -3.52
CA ASP A 375 -4.75 -33.56 -4.66
C ASP A 375 -4.31 -35.01 -4.34
N SER A 376 -4.93 -35.67 -3.36
CA SER A 376 -4.56 -37.01 -2.89
C SER A 376 -4.82 -38.09 -3.93
N THR A 377 -3.93 -39.08 -3.98
CA THR A 377 -4.06 -40.26 -4.86
C THR A 377 -4.44 -41.51 -4.08
N ASP A 378 -4.55 -41.41 -2.76
CA ASP A 378 -4.93 -42.48 -1.85
C ASP A 378 -6.41 -42.34 -1.41
N GLU A 379 -6.78 -43.08 -0.35
CA GLU A 379 -8.13 -43.11 0.20
C GLU A 379 -8.56 -41.79 0.90
N THR A 380 -7.65 -40.80 1.05
CA THR A 380 -7.93 -39.54 1.74
C THR A 380 -9.16 -38.84 1.19
N THR A 381 -9.30 -38.78 -0.14
CA THR A 381 -10.44 -38.18 -0.83
C THR A 381 -11.78 -38.78 -0.40
N GLU A 382 -11.83 -40.11 -0.32
CA GLU A 382 -13.06 -40.83 0.02
C GLU A 382 -13.38 -40.68 1.51
N MET A 383 -12.35 -40.68 2.38
CA MET A 383 -12.53 -40.39 3.80
C MET A 383 -13.08 -38.97 4.03
N VAL A 384 -12.61 -37.97 3.26
CA VAL A 384 -13.19 -36.61 3.32
C VAL A 384 -14.66 -36.64 2.90
N LYS A 385 -15.00 -37.25 1.77
CA LYS A 385 -16.40 -37.33 1.31
C LYS A 385 -17.30 -38.01 2.33
N GLN A 386 -16.83 -39.09 2.97
CA GLN A 386 -17.55 -39.80 4.02
C GLN A 386 -17.77 -38.92 5.26
N GLN A 387 -16.76 -38.14 5.65
CA GLN A 387 -16.92 -37.18 6.76
C GLN A 387 -17.90 -36.06 6.40
N LEU A 388 -17.93 -35.66 5.13
CA LEU A 388 -18.82 -34.59 4.64
C LEU A 388 -20.27 -35.02 4.39
N THR A 389 -20.59 -36.31 4.44
CA THR A 389 -21.96 -36.85 4.47
C THR A 389 -22.44 -37.17 5.88
N THR A 390 -21.52 -37.26 6.84
CA THR A 390 -21.82 -37.50 8.26
C THR A 390 -22.42 -36.24 8.91
N ASP A 391 -23.00 -36.35 10.11
CA ASP A 391 -23.48 -35.19 10.89
C ASP A 391 -24.62 -34.35 10.27
N ARG A 392 -25.56 -35.02 9.59
CA ARG A 392 -26.72 -34.36 8.90
C ARG A 392 -26.29 -33.35 7.84
N ARG A 393 -25.08 -33.49 7.30
CA ARG A 393 -24.60 -32.69 6.18
C ARG A 393 -25.20 -33.22 4.88
N GLN A 394 -25.54 -32.30 3.97
CA GLN A 394 -25.96 -32.65 2.62
C GLN A 394 -24.80 -32.40 1.65
N LEU A 395 -24.25 -33.49 1.10
CA LEU A 395 -23.18 -33.43 0.10
C LEU A 395 -23.79 -33.31 -1.29
N THR A 396 -23.56 -32.18 -1.95
CA THR A 396 -23.99 -31.91 -3.32
C THR A 396 -22.77 -31.80 -4.22
N LYS A 397 -22.80 -32.47 -5.37
CA LYS A 397 -21.75 -32.33 -6.38
C LYS A 397 -22.09 -31.14 -7.28
N ILE A 398 -21.29 -30.08 -7.23
CA ILE A 398 -21.52 -28.84 -7.98
C ILE A 398 -20.94 -28.96 -9.39
N PHE A 399 -19.74 -29.52 -9.49
CA PHE A 399 -18.99 -29.53 -10.74
C PHE A 399 -18.21 -30.83 -10.89
N SER A 400 -18.13 -31.33 -12.13
CA SER A 400 -17.30 -32.46 -12.50
C SER A 400 -16.74 -32.26 -13.90
N SER A 401 -15.43 -32.39 -14.04
CA SER A 401 -14.73 -32.63 -15.30
C SER A 401 -13.85 -33.88 -15.15
N ASP A 402 -13.11 -34.24 -16.20
CA ASP A 402 -12.21 -35.40 -16.19
C ASP A 402 -11.08 -35.27 -15.14
N GLU A 403 -10.66 -34.03 -14.85
CA GLU A 403 -9.53 -33.75 -13.95
C GLU A 403 -9.90 -33.11 -12.61
N LEU A 404 -11.14 -32.62 -12.45
CA LEU A 404 -11.56 -31.81 -11.30
C LEU A 404 -12.98 -32.15 -10.89
N SER A 405 -13.19 -32.31 -9.57
CA SER A 405 -14.50 -32.50 -8.98
C SER A 405 -14.68 -31.55 -7.79
N ILE A 406 -15.83 -30.89 -7.74
CA ILE A 406 -16.18 -29.95 -6.67
C ILE A 406 -17.44 -30.43 -5.99
N PHE A 407 -17.35 -30.62 -4.69
CA PHE A 407 -18.45 -30.99 -3.81
C PHE A 407 -18.66 -29.90 -2.77
N GLU A 408 -19.90 -29.69 -2.37
CA GLU A 408 -20.28 -28.78 -1.30
C GLU A 408 -21.11 -29.52 -0.27
N SER A 409 -20.74 -29.35 0.99
CA SER A 409 -21.36 -29.95 2.16
C SER A 409 -21.88 -28.86 3.07
N THR A 410 -23.21 -28.80 3.21
CA THR A 410 -23.89 -27.79 4.05
C THR A 410 -24.49 -28.46 5.30
N LYS A 411 -24.39 -27.77 6.45
CA LYS A 411 -24.97 -28.19 7.74
C LYS A 411 -25.78 -27.04 8.32
N VAL A 412 -26.98 -27.32 8.82
CA VAL A 412 -27.78 -26.30 9.53
C VAL A 412 -27.05 -25.89 10.81
N GLY A 413 -26.70 -24.60 10.93
CA GLY A 413 -25.98 -24.06 12.08
C GLY A 413 -24.48 -24.40 12.13
N GLY A 414 -23.89 -24.90 11.03
CA GLY A 414 -22.45 -25.16 10.93
C GLY A 414 -21.84 -24.57 9.65
N PRO A 415 -20.51 -24.60 9.52
CA PRO A 415 -19.82 -24.02 8.36
C PRO A 415 -20.07 -24.86 7.10
N THR A 416 -20.21 -24.15 5.98
CA THR A 416 -20.18 -24.75 4.64
C THR A 416 -18.78 -25.28 4.35
N VAL A 417 -18.69 -26.53 3.90
CA VAL A 417 -17.41 -27.16 3.53
C VAL A 417 -17.42 -27.48 2.05
N LYS A 418 -16.48 -26.92 1.30
CA LYS A 418 -16.28 -27.20 -0.13
C LYS A 418 -15.07 -28.12 -0.29
N LEU A 419 -15.25 -29.26 -0.94
CA LEU A 419 -14.18 -30.16 -1.33
C LEU A 419 -13.89 -29.95 -2.81
N ILE A 420 -12.67 -29.53 -3.11
CA ILE A 420 -12.12 -29.41 -4.45
C ILE A 420 -11.11 -30.54 -4.59
N HIS A 421 -11.50 -31.60 -5.29
CA HIS A 421 -10.63 -32.75 -5.53
C HIS A 421 -10.16 -32.79 -6.99
N ARG A 422 -8.85 -32.96 -7.18
CA ARG A 422 -8.25 -33.12 -8.51
C ARG A 422 -7.69 -34.53 -8.69
N SER A 423 -7.99 -35.14 -9.83
CA SER A 423 -7.45 -36.46 -10.20
C SER A 423 -6.04 -36.36 -10.82
N SER A 424 -5.66 -35.19 -11.34
CA SER A 424 -4.38 -34.94 -12.01
C SER A 424 -3.64 -33.72 -11.45
N ARG A 425 -2.33 -33.90 -11.22
CA ARG A 425 -1.40 -32.86 -10.72
C ARG A 425 -0.68 -32.09 -11.83
N VAL A 426 -0.99 -32.40 -13.09
CA VAL A 426 -0.34 -31.77 -14.25
C VAL A 426 -0.60 -30.26 -14.21
N GLY A 427 0.46 -29.46 -14.38
CA GLY A 427 0.38 -27.99 -14.41
C GLY A 427 0.73 -27.25 -13.12
N PHE A 428 0.98 -27.93 -11.98
CA PHE A 428 1.43 -27.26 -10.75
C PHE A 428 2.96 -27.32 -10.59
N LYS A 429 3.63 -26.16 -10.49
CA LYS A 429 5.04 -26.09 -10.10
C LYS A 429 5.11 -26.21 -8.57
N GLY A 430 5.58 -27.36 -8.07
CA GLY A 430 5.69 -27.70 -6.65
C GLY A 430 6.70 -26.87 -5.86
N ALA A 431 6.48 -25.56 -5.74
CA ALA A 431 7.30 -24.65 -4.92
C ALA A 431 6.59 -24.21 -3.62
N ALA A 432 5.47 -24.84 -3.26
CA ALA A 432 4.75 -24.59 -2.01
C ALA A 432 4.34 -25.92 -1.35
N LEU A 433 5.36 -26.71 -0.99
CA LEU A 433 5.28 -27.71 0.07
C LEU A 433 6.53 -27.56 0.94
#